data_AF-A0A644YML0-F1
#
_entry.id   AF-A0A644YML0-F1
#
_cell.length_a   1.000
_cell.length_b   1.000
_cell.length_c   1.000
_cell.angle_alpha   90.00
_cell.angle_beta   90.00
_cell.angle_gamma   90.00
#
_symmetry.space_group_name_H-M   'P 1'
#
loop_
_entity.id
_entity.type
_entity.pdbx_description
1 polymer ?
#
loop_
_entity_poly.entity_id
_entity_poly.type
_entity_poly.pdbx_seq_one_letter_code
_entity_poly.pdbx_strand_id
1 'polypeptide(L)'
;MVGYDDDAQCIYLVDCGREEVQMLPYDELRHAWECSYPGLSKPNTICTVRMKATKNKYQIAKEALVKKGEMFLNPTVSFVGRKGFEKFISELPKLRNELTKGDYDKILTNMVTFFGTVPTVPNALREINEPDEVNFGGGFDKMSRVLNDLGKEYENSTWLESAGRFEEGAEIISEITNVIVAYLTGKNDKTDELPGLFTNVLEIMMNGFVLLVR
;
A
#
# COMPACT_ATOMS: atom_id res chain seq x y z
N MET A 1 -19.09 -7.46 6.85
CA MET A 1 -20.48 -7.59 7.34
C MET A 1 -21.28 -6.42 6.81
N VAL A 2 -22.36 -6.70 6.09
CA VAL A 2 -23.25 -5.70 5.47
C VAL A 2 -24.67 -5.74 6.04
N GLY A 3 -24.99 -6.75 6.84
CA GLY A 3 -26.26 -6.88 7.55
C GLY A 3 -26.28 -8.10 8.48
N TYR A 4 -27.36 -8.26 9.22
CA TYR A 4 -27.65 -9.45 10.03
C TYR A 4 -29.16 -9.69 10.07
N ASP A 5 -29.54 -10.95 10.30
CA ASP A 5 -30.90 -11.39 10.51
C ASP A 5 -30.92 -12.23 11.80
N ASP A 6 -31.53 -11.70 12.85
CA ASP A 6 -31.62 -12.36 14.15
C ASP A 6 -32.62 -13.53 14.13
N ASP A 7 -33.65 -13.48 13.27
CA ASP A 7 -34.63 -14.55 13.14
C ASP A 7 -33.99 -15.75 12.41
N ALA A 8 -33.20 -15.48 11.37
CA ALA A 8 -32.42 -16.50 10.66
C ALA A 8 -31.08 -16.85 11.35
N GLN A 9 -30.74 -16.16 12.44
CA GLN A 9 -29.48 -16.29 13.19
C GLN A 9 -28.23 -16.28 12.30
N CYS A 10 -28.13 -15.30 11.39
CA CYS A 10 -27.01 -15.19 10.47
C CYS A 10 -26.56 -13.74 10.25
N ILE A 11 -25.33 -13.58 9.76
CA ILE A 11 -24.82 -12.31 9.23
C ILE A 11 -24.68 -12.40 7.71
N TYR A 12 -24.78 -11.25 7.06
CA TYR A 12 -24.43 -11.09 5.65
C TYR A 12 -23.08 -10.39 5.54
N LEU A 13 -22.21 -10.88 4.67
CA LEU A 13 -20.87 -10.34 4.48
C LEU A 13 -20.47 -10.31 3.01
N VAL A 14 -19.71 -9.28 2.64
CA VAL A 14 -19.05 -9.20 1.34
C VAL A 14 -17.59 -9.57 1.59
N ASP A 15 -17.13 -10.61 0.92
CA ASP A 15 -15.75 -11.08 0.96
C ASP A 15 -14.95 -10.35 -0.14
N CYS A 16 -13.74 -9.88 0.17
CA CYS A 16 -12.89 -9.20 -0.82
C CYS A 16 -12.52 -10.09 -2.03
N GLY A 17 -12.66 -11.42 -1.92
CA GLY A 17 -12.43 -12.37 -3.01
C GLY A 17 -13.68 -12.86 -3.74
N ARG A 18 -14.89 -12.38 -3.39
CA ARG A 18 -16.15 -12.85 -4.00
C ARG A 18 -17.08 -11.67 -4.31
N GLU A 19 -17.69 -11.69 -5.49
CA GLU A 19 -18.65 -10.65 -5.89
C GLU A 19 -19.99 -10.77 -5.14
N GLU A 20 -20.33 -11.98 -4.69
CA GLU A 20 -21.61 -12.30 -4.06
C GLU A 20 -21.61 -12.04 -2.56
N VAL A 21 -22.73 -11.53 -2.03
CA VAL A 21 -22.98 -11.46 -0.59
C VAL A 21 -23.09 -12.88 -0.03
N GLN A 22 -22.20 -13.21 0.91
CA GLN A 22 -22.20 -14.47 1.62
C GLN A 22 -23.05 -14.38 2.88
N MET A 23 -23.68 -15.48 3.26
CA MET A 23 -24.39 -15.64 4.53
C MET A 23 -23.55 -16.51 5.47
N LEU A 24 -23.37 -16.08 6.72
CA LEU A 24 -22.63 -16.82 7.74
C LEU A 24 -23.48 -16.98 9.01
N PRO A 25 -23.87 -18.21 9.38
CA PRO A 25 -24.61 -18.51 10.60
C PRO A 25 -23.89 -18.08 11.89
N TYR A 26 -24.65 -17.77 12.95
CA TYR A 26 -24.09 -17.31 14.24
C TYR A 26 -23.30 -18.37 14.99
N ASP A 27 -23.62 -19.65 14.81
CA ASP A 27 -22.85 -20.77 15.38
C ASP A 27 -21.45 -20.85 14.77
N GLU A 28 -21.33 -20.74 13.45
CA GLU A 28 -20.02 -20.62 12.77
C GLU A 28 -19.30 -19.33 13.16
N LEU A 29 -20.04 -18.22 13.27
CA LEU A 29 -19.49 -16.93 13.70
C LEU A 29 -18.88 -16.98 15.10
N ARG A 30 -19.54 -17.70 16.01
CA ARG A 30 -19.11 -17.84 17.41
C ARG A 30 -17.74 -18.50 17.49
N HIS A 31 -17.48 -19.52 16.66
CA HIS A 31 -16.16 -20.15 16.58
C HIS A 31 -15.07 -19.16 16.15
N ALA A 32 -15.38 -18.23 15.25
CA ALA A 32 -14.46 -17.18 14.84
C ALA A 32 -14.25 -16.09 15.91
N TRP A 33 -15.24 -15.84 16.78
CA TRP A 33 -15.14 -14.87 17.89
C TRP A 33 -14.47 -15.40 19.14
N GLU A 34 -14.45 -16.72 19.34
CA GLU A 34 -13.82 -17.37 20.49
C GLU A 34 -12.30 -17.55 20.30
N CYS A 35 -11.65 -16.52 19.74
CA CYS A 35 -10.29 -16.58 19.24
C CYS A 35 -9.49 -15.35 19.68
N SER A 36 -8.92 -15.37 20.89
CA SER A 36 -7.89 -14.41 21.28
C SER A 36 -6.56 -14.77 20.62
N TYR A 37 -6.30 -14.29 19.41
CA TYR A 37 -5.02 -14.51 18.73
C TYR A 37 -4.16 -13.24 18.71
N PRO A 38 -2.96 -13.26 19.31
CA PRO A 38 -1.91 -12.31 18.96
C PRO A 38 -1.32 -12.71 17.60
N GLY A 39 -1.63 -11.98 16.52
CA GLY A 39 -1.07 -12.24 15.19
C GLY A 39 -1.83 -11.57 14.03
N LEU A 40 -1.35 -11.79 12.79
CA LEU A 40 -2.05 -11.40 11.56
C LEU A 40 -3.39 -12.14 11.45
N SER A 41 -4.43 -11.42 11.04
CA SER A 41 -5.81 -11.88 10.93
C SER A 41 -5.92 -13.19 10.12
N LYS A 42 -6.64 -14.19 10.65
CA LYS A 42 -7.02 -15.41 9.91
C LYS A 42 -8.22 -15.13 8.99
N PRO A 43 -8.49 -16.00 7.99
CA PRO A 43 -9.78 -16.01 7.30
C PRO A 43 -10.95 -15.92 8.31
N ASN A 44 -11.98 -15.13 7.98
CA ASN A 44 -13.16 -14.87 8.82
C ASN A 44 -12.93 -14.03 10.10
N THR A 45 -11.78 -13.33 10.23
CA THR A 45 -11.58 -12.38 11.33
C THR A 45 -12.57 -11.22 11.22
N ILE A 46 -13.35 -10.99 12.28
CA ILE A 46 -14.21 -9.80 12.39
C ILE A 46 -13.42 -8.65 13.01
N CYS A 47 -13.25 -7.57 12.24
CA CYS A 47 -12.74 -6.30 12.73
C CYS A 47 -13.90 -5.38 13.11
N THR A 48 -14.12 -5.14 14.40
CA THR A 48 -15.11 -4.16 14.86
C THR A 48 -14.46 -2.79 15.08
N VAL A 49 -14.88 -1.80 14.31
CA VAL A 49 -14.49 -0.39 14.52
C VAL A 49 -15.53 0.30 15.39
N ARG A 50 -15.17 0.68 16.62
CA ARG A 50 -16.05 1.45 17.52
C ARG A 50 -15.71 2.93 17.41
N MET A 51 -16.66 3.73 16.92
CA MET A 51 -16.50 5.17 16.80
C MET A 51 -17.04 5.87 18.05
N LYS A 52 -16.28 6.84 18.59
CA LYS A 52 -16.71 7.66 19.76
C LYS A 52 -17.66 8.79 19.39
N ALA A 53 -17.73 9.14 18.11
CA ALA A 53 -18.58 10.18 17.57
C ALA A 53 -19.10 9.75 16.20
N THR A 54 -20.34 10.14 15.88
CA THR A 54 -20.91 9.94 14.55
C THR A 54 -20.19 10.86 13.56
N LYS A 55 -19.49 10.27 12.59
CA LYS A 55 -18.87 10.99 11.47
C LYS A 55 -19.35 10.38 10.17
N ASN A 56 -19.65 11.23 9.20
CA ASN A 56 -19.95 10.76 7.86
C ASN A 56 -18.66 10.34 7.12
N LYS A 57 -18.82 9.65 5.99
CA LYS A 57 -17.69 9.17 5.17
C LYS A 57 -16.72 10.29 4.79
N TYR A 58 -17.23 11.46 4.38
CA TYR A 58 -16.40 12.62 4.05
C TYR A 58 -15.53 13.09 5.22
N GLN A 59 -16.11 13.25 6.41
CA GLN A 59 -15.38 13.66 7.62
C GLN A 59 -14.30 12.65 7.99
N ILE A 60 -14.62 11.35 7.94
CA ILE A 60 -13.67 10.27 8.22
C ILE A 60 -12.52 10.31 7.21
N ALA A 61 -12.84 10.41 5.91
CA ALA A 61 -11.85 10.47 4.85
C ALA A 61 -10.94 11.69 5.00
N LYS A 62 -11.51 12.88 5.18
CA LYS A 62 -10.76 14.12 5.36
C LYS A 62 -9.79 14.03 6.53
N GLU A 63 -10.26 13.60 7.70
CA GLU A 63 -9.39 13.47 8.87
C GLU A 63 -8.31 12.39 8.70
N ALA A 64 -8.65 11.26 8.08
CA ALA A 64 -7.69 10.19 7.82
C ALA A 64 -6.59 10.62 6.84
N LEU A 65 -6.95 11.33 5.78
CA LEU A 65 -6.02 11.84 4.76
C LEU A 65 -5.10 12.92 5.35
N VAL A 66 -5.65 13.89 6.09
CA VAL A 66 -4.85 14.89 6.81
C VAL A 66 -3.87 14.21 7.76
N LYS A 67 -4.35 13.26 8.58
CA LYS A 67 -3.49 12.52 9.52
C LYS A 67 -2.39 11.73 8.80
N LYS A 68 -2.71 11.10 7.67
CA LYS A 68 -1.73 10.36 6.86
C LYS A 68 -0.66 11.29 6.29
N GLY A 69 -1.06 12.45 5.78
CA GLY A 69 -0.16 13.49 5.30
C GLY A 69 0.74 14.03 6.40
N GLU A 70 0.19 14.35 7.56
CA GLU A 70 0.97 14.79 8.74
C GLU A 70 1.97 13.73 9.19
N MET A 71 1.57 12.45 9.26
CA MET A 71 2.49 11.35 9.60
C MET A 71 3.67 11.21 8.62
N PHE A 72 3.45 11.55 7.35
CA PHE A 72 4.52 11.53 6.36
C PHE A 72 5.38 12.79 6.40
N LEU A 73 4.78 13.98 6.39
CA LEU A 73 5.48 15.26 6.31
C LEU A 73 6.16 15.64 7.63
N ASN A 74 5.51 15.35 8.76
CA ASN A 74 5.92 15.71 10.11
C ASN A 74 6.04 14.46 11.02
N PRO A 75 6.88 13.48 10.66
CA PRO A 75 6.99 12.23 11.41
C PRO A 75 7.54 12.47 12.81
N THR A 76 6.99 11.75 13.80
CA THR A 76 7.42 11.85 15.21
C THR A 76 8.79 11.22 15.48
N VAL A 77 9.26 10.34 14.58
CA VAL A 77 10.56 9.68 14.66
C VAL A 77 11.30 9.81 13.33
N SER A 78 12.64 9.82 13.36
CA SER A 78 13.46 10.17 12.19
C SER A 78 13.55 9.09 11.11
N PHE A 79 13.15 7.85 11.40
CA PHE A 79 13.26 6.71 10.47
C PHE A 79 11.97 6.42 9.69
N VAL A 80 10.93 7.24 9.83
CA VAL A 80 9.65 7.11 9.10
C VAL A 80 9.31 8.40 8.37
N GLY A 81 8.30 8.33 7.49
CA GLY A 81 7.85 9.47 6.70
C GLY A 81 8.96 10.05 5.82
N ARG A 82 8.89 11.35 5.57
CA ARG A 82 9.86 12.11 4.77
C ARG A 82 11.30 11.88 5.23
N LYS A 83 11.58 12.04 6.54
CA LYS A 83 12.94 11.92 7.09
C LYS A 83 13.51 10.52 6.91
N GLY A 84 12.69 9.49 7.14
CA GLY A 84 13.09 8.10 6.92
C GLY A 84 13.40 7.82 5.45
N PHE A 85 12.60 8.37 4.55
CA PHE A 85 12.76 8.20 3.11
C PHE A 85 13.99 8.95 2.56
N GLU A 86 14.22 10.18 3.00
CA GLU A 86 15.45 10.94 2.71
C GLU A 86 16.70 10.17 3.18
N LYS A 87 16.65 9.62 4.40
CA LYS A 87 17.74 8.78 4.92
C LYS A 87 17.96 7.54 4.06
N PHE A 88 16.89 6.82 3.72
CA PHE A 88 16.95 5.66 2.84
C PHE A 88 17.61 5.97 1.49
N ILE A 89 17.20 7.06 0.84
CA ILE A 89 17.82 7.52 -0.42
C ILE A 89 19.32 7.77 -0.24
N SER A 90 19.73 8.41 0.85
CA SER A 90 21.14 8.70 1.12
C SER A 90 21.98 7.46 1.43
N GLU A 91 21.35 6.37 1.88
CA GLU A 91 22.00 5.10 2.24
C GLU A 91 22.05 4.10 1.07
N LEU A 92 21.11 4.17 0.12
CA LEU A 92 21.03 3.29 -1.04
C LEU A 92 22.37 3.07 -1.77
N PRO A 93 23.16 4.12 -2.11
CA PRO A 93 24.46 3.93 -2.77
C PRO A 93 25.48 3.15 -1.93
N LYS A 94 25.37 3.24 -0.59
CA LYS A 94 26.29 2.58 0.34
C LYS A 94 26.00 1.10 0.47
N LEU A 95 24.72 0.70 0.39
CA LEU A 95 24.30 -0.70 0.51
C LEU A 95 25.06 -1.61 -0.45
N ARG A 96 25.28 -1.17 -1.70
CA ARG A 96 26.00 -1.95 -2.71
C ARG A 96 27.47 -2.21 -2.34
N ASN A 97 28.11 -1.27 -1.65
CA ASN A 97 29.53 -1.34 -1.29
C ASN A 97 29.75 -2.00 0.08
N GLU A 98 28.78 -1.91 0.99
CA GLU A 98 28.88 -2.39 2.37
C GLU A 98 28.35 -3.83 2.54
N LEU A 99 27.51 -4.31 1.62
CA LEU A 99 26.89 -5.63 1.70
C LEU A 99 27.55 -6.64 0.77
N THR A 100 27.40 -7.92 1.10
CA THR A 100 27.67 -8.98 0.14
C THR A 100 26.66 -8.91 -1.00
N LYS A 101 27.03 -9.37 -2.20
CA LYS A 101 26.08 -9.47 -3.33
C LYS A 101 24.79 -10.20 -2.92
N GLY A 102 24.92 -11.32 -2.21
CA GLY A 102 23.75 -12.10 -1.78
C GLY A 102 22.81 -11.35 -0.84
N ASP A 103 23.33 -10.48 0.04
CA ASP A 103 22.48 -9.69 0.93
C ASP A 103 21.89 -8.47 0.23
N TYR A 104 22.63 -7.86 -0.69
CA TYR A 104 22.11 -6.81 -1.57
C TYR A 104 20.95 -7.35 -2.44
N ASP A 105 21.14 -8.51 -3.08
CA ASP A 105 20.11 -9.18 -3.88
C ASP A 105 18.84 -9.46 -3.07
N LYS A 106 18.97 -9.88 -1.80
CA LYS A 106 17.82 -10.08 -0.89
C LYS A 106 17.08 -8.79 -0.57
N ILE A 107 17.80 -7.69 -0.32
CA ILE A 107 17.18 -6.38 -0.05
C ILE A 107 16.35 -5.95 -1.26
N LEU A 108 16.94 -6.02 -2.46
CA LEU A 108 16.25 -5.64 -3.70
C LEU A 108 15.04 -6.55 -3.98
N THR A 109 15.19 -7.86 -3.76
CA THR A 109 14.08 -8.82 -3.88
C THR A 109 12.94 -8.48 -2.91
N ASN A 110 13.27 -8.14 -1.67
CA ASN A 110 12.27 -7.73 -0.68
C ASN A 110 11.55 -6.44 -1.12
N MET A 111 12.26 -5.46 -1.67
CA MET A 111 11.63 -4.22 -2.16
C MET A 111 10.56 -4.53 -3.21
N VAL A 112 10.89 -5.26 -4.27
CA VAL A 112 9.94 -5.59 -5.33
C VAL A 112 8.81 -6.50 -4.85
N THR A 113 9.07 -7.37 -3.86
CA THR A 113 8.04 -8.19 -3.22
C THR A 113 6.93 -7.33 -2.60
N PHE A 114 7.30 -6.20 -2.00
CA PHE A 114 6.37 -5.29 -1.33
C PHE A 114 5.84 -4.16 -2.23
N PHE A 115 6.29 -4.07 -3.49
CA PHE A 115 5.71 -3.13 -4.45
C PHE A 115 4.43 -3.64 -5.10
N GLY A 116 4.18 -4.96 -5.09
CA GLY A 116 2.97 -5.57 -5.63
C GLY A 116 1.74 -5.52 -4.70
N THR A 117 0.68 -6.22 -5.11
CA THR A 117 -0.50 -6.47 -4.29
C THR A 117 -0.45 -7.88 -3.72
N VAL A 118 -0.46 -7.99 -2.38
CA VAL A 118 -0.03 -9.20 -1.64
C VAL A 118 1.48 -9.43 -1.85
N PRO A 119 2.26 -9.83 -0.82
CA PRO A 119 3.69 -10.08 -1.01
C PRO A 119 3.92 -11.12 -2.12
N THR A 120 4.37 -10.65 -3.28
CA THR A 120 4.68 -11.47 -4.47
C THR A 120 5.81 -10.82 -5.26
N VAL A 121 6.67 -11.65 -5.83
CA VAL A 121 7.76 -11.18 -6.71
C VAL A 121 7.28 -11.14 -8.17
N PRO A 122 7.86 -10.26 -9.01
CA PRO A 122 7.61 -10.28 -10.46
C PRO A 122 7.88 -11.65 -11.09
N ASN A 123 7.06 -12.04 -12.06
CA ASN A 123 7.12 -13.31 -12.79
C ASN A 123 8.50 -13.58 -13.40
N ALA A 124 9.18 -12.54 -13.87
CA ALA A 124 10.54 -12.63 -14.38
C ALA A 124 11.56 -13.19 -13.36
N LEU A 125 11.39 -12.93 -12.06
CA LEU A 125 12.22 -13.49 -10.99
C LEU A 125 11.90 -14.96 -10.67
N ARG A 126 10.76 -15.46 -11.18
CA ARG A 126 10.30 -16.85 -11.06
C ARG A 126 10.53 -17.64 -12.34
N GLU A 127 11.24 -17.07 -13.31
CA GLU A 127 11.49 -17.66 -14.64
C GLU A 127 10.20 -17.89 -15.44
N ILE A 128 9.14 -17.12 -15.16
CA ILE A 128 7.87 -17.15 -15.90
C ILE A 128 7.90 -16.06 -16.96
N ASN A 129 7.72 -16.44 -18.23
CA ASN A 129 7.72 -15.54 -19.39
C ASN A 129 6.31 -15.04 -19.74
N GLU A 130 5.55 -14.63 -18.73
CA GLU A 130 4.21 -14.08 -18.85
C GLU A 130 4.15 -12.72 -18.15
N PRO A 131 3.31 -11.78 -18.63
CA PRO A 131 3.09 -10.52 -17.93
C PRO A 131 2.64 -10.76 -16.49
N ASP A 132 3.05 -9.88 -15.58
CA ASP A 132 2.54 -9.91 -14.22
C ASP A 132 1.04 -9.59 -14.19
N GLU A 133 0.28 -10.38 -13.43
CA GLU A 133 -1.16 -10.10 -13.21
C GLU A 133 -1.37 -8.93 -12.24
N VAL A 134 -0.35 -8.58 -11.45
CA VAL A 134 -0.39 -7.51 -10.46
C VAL A 134 0.45 -6.31 -10.90
N ASN A 135 -0.04 -5.11 -10.60
CA ASN A 135 0.75 -3.90 -10.77
C ASN A 135 1.70 -3.72 -9.58
N PHE A 136 2.97 -3.41 -9.89
CA PHE A 136 4.00 -3.10 -8.89
C PHE A 136 4.04 -1.59 -8.64
N GLY A 137 2.93 -1.03 -8.13
CA GLY A 137 2.76 0.41 -7.90
C GLY A 137 3.18 0.89 -6.50
N GLY A 138 3.67 0.04 -5.61
CA GLY A 138 4.10 0.43 -4.26
C GLY A 138 2.98 0.95 -3.36
N GLY A 139 1.72 0.69 -3.71
CA GLY A 139 0.53 1.23 -3.04
C GLY A 139 0.18 2.67 -3.44
N PHE A 140 0.95 3.29 -4.33
CA PHE A 140 0.64 4.59 -4.91
C PHE A 140 -0.58 4.51 -5.82
N ASP A 141 -0.67 3.43 -6.61
CA ASP A 141 -1.84 3.05 -7.42
C ASP A 141 -3.13 3.02 -6.59
N LYS A 142 -3.06 2.44 -5.38
CA LYS A 142 -4.19 2.34 -4.46
C LYS A 142 -4.55 3.69 -3.86
N MET A 143 -3.55 4.49 -3.46
CA MET A 143 -3.77 5.84 -2.94
C MET A 143 -4.39 6.76 -3.99
N SER A 144 -3.88 6.70 -5.23
CA SER A 144 -4.42 7.39 -6.41
C SER A 144 -5.89 7.06 -6.61
N ARG A 145 -6.23 5.77 -6.68
CA ARG A 145 -7.62 5.31 -6.85
C ARG A 145 -8.54 5.81 -5.74
N VAL A 146 -8.13 5.65 -4.47
CA VAL A 146 -8.94 6.10 -3.32
C VAL A 146 -9.18 7.61 -3.37
N LEU A 147 -8.16 8.40 -3.67
CA LEU A 147 -8.28 9.85 -3.79
C LEU A 147 -9.12 10.26 -5.00
N ASN A 148 -9.03 9.53 -6.11
CA ASN A 148 -9.82 9.79 -7.31
C ASN A 148 -11.30 9.52 -7.07
N ASP A 149 -11.63 8.38 -6.47
CA ASP A 149 -13.00 7.98 -6.15
C ASP A 149 -13.64 8.98 -5.17
N LEU A 150 -12.94 9.32 -4.09
CA LEU A 150 -13.40 10.32 -3.12
C LEU A 150 -13.46 11.73 -3.73
N GLY A 151 -12.48 12.10 -4.55
CA GLY A 151 -12.42 13.40 -5.22
C GLY A 151 -13.59 13.60 -6.18
N LYS A 152 -13.99 12.56 -6.92
CA LYS A 152 -15.18 12.58 -7.77
C LYS A 152 -16.47 12.62 -6.95
N GLU A 153 -16.58 11.79 -5.92
CA GLU A 153 -17.78 11.70 -5.07
C GLU A 153 -18.12 13.01 -4.36
N TYR A 154 -17.10 13.76 -3.94
CA TYR A 154 -17.26 15.01 -3.18
C TYR A 154 -16.85 16.26 -3.94
N GLU A 155 -16.66 16.17 -5.27
CA GLU A 155 -16.23 17.27 -6.14
C GLU A 155 -15.00 18.03 -5.60
N ASN A 156 -14.06 17.30 -5.01
CA ASN A 156 -12.88 17.87 -4.35
C ASN A 156 -11.68 17.87 -5.31
N SER A 157 -11.42 19.03 -5.92
CA SER A 157 -10.32 19.23 -6.87
C SER A 157 -8.94 18.95 -6.27
N THR A 158 -8.73 19.25 -4.99
CA THR A 158 -7.46 18.99 -4.29
C THR A 158 -7.19 17.49 -4.14
N TRP A 159 -8.23 16.69 -3.87
CA TRP A 159 -8.10 15.23 -3.83
C TRP A 159 -7.85 14.65 -5.22
N LEU A 160 -8.49 15.19 -6.26
CA LEU A 160 -8.24 14.80 -7.65
C LEU A 160 -6.81 15.13 -8.09
N GLU A 161 -6.31 16.32 -7.73
CA GLU A 161 -4.92 16.71 -8.03
C GLU A 161 -3.93 15.80 -7.29
N SER A 162 -4.17 15.53 -6.01
CA SER A 162 -3.34 14.60 -5.22
C SER A 162 -3.38 13.19 -5.80
N ALA A 163 -4.54 12.72 -6.28
CA ALA A 163 -4.66 11.44 -6.98
C ALA A 163 -3.72 11.34 -8.18
N GLY A 164 -3.69 12.38 -9.03
CA GLY A 164 -2.77 12.46 -10.17
C GLY A 164 -1.30 12.35 -9.77
N ARG A 165 -0.90 12.98 -8.64
CA ARG A 165 0.46 12.83 -8.10
C ARG A 165 0.76 11.40 -7.71
N PHE A 166 -0.14 10.74 -6.99
CA PHE A 166 0.08 9.34 -6.63
C PHE A 166 0.09 8.41 -7.85
N GLU A 167 -0.66 8.71 -8.91
CA GLU A 167 -0.56 7.97 -10.18
C GLU A 167 0.83 8.07 -10.79
N GLU A 168 1.38 9.30 -10.91
CA GLU A 168 2.76 9.54 -11.35
C GLU A 168 3.77 8.74 -10.50
N GLY A 169 3.53 8.65 -9.19
CA GLY A 169 4.38 7.88 -8.28
C GLY A 169 4.35 6.37 -8.55
N ALA A 170 3.18 5.83 -8.91
CA ALA A 170 3.03 4.41 -9.24
C ALA A 170 3.83 4.02 -10.50
N GLU A 171 3.89 4.92 -11.49
CA GLU A 171 4.70 4.73 -12.69
C GLU A 171 6.20 4.66 -12.36
N ILE A 172 6.69 5.54 -11.49
CA ILE A 172 8.11 5.52 -11.08
C ILE A 172 8.43 4.27 -10.24
N ILE A 173 7.54 3.81 -9.36
CA ILE A 173 7.75 2.54 -8.63
C ILE A 173 7.79 1.35 -9.61
N SER A 174 6.99 1.38 -10.68
CA SER A 174 7.04 0.36 -11.72
C SER A 174 8.38 0.39 -12.47
N GLU A 175 8.93 1.58 -12.74
CA GLU A 175 10.27 1.74 -13.31
C GLU A 175 11.37 1.21 -12.37
N ILE A 176 11.31 1.55 -11.09
CA ILE A 176 12.22 1.01 -10.05
C ILE A 176 12.16 -0.52 -10.03
N THR A 177 10.96 -1.09 -10.11
CA THR A 177 10.76 -2.55 -10.17
C THR A 177 11.48 -3.14 -11.37
N ASN A 178 11.34 -2.53 -12.55
CA ASN A 178 12.01 -2.98 -13.77
C ASN A 178 13.54 -2.93 -13.66
N VAL A 179 14.10 -1.85 -13.08
CA VAL A 179 15.54 -1.73 -12.83
C VAL A 179 16.04 -2.85 -11.92
N ILE A 180 15.32 -3.12 -10.82
CA ILE A 180 15.68 -4.18 -9.88
C ILE A 180 15.59 -5.56 -10.52
N VAL A 181 14.52 -5.85 -11.26
CA VAL A 181 14.32 -7.14 -11.94
C VAL A 181 15.41 -7.37 -13.00
N ALA A 182 15.76 -6.34 -13.78
CA ALA A 182 16.83 -6.45 -14.78
C ALA A 182 18.18 -6.78 -14.14
N TYR A 183 18.47 -6.21 -12.96
CA TYR A 183 19.68 -6.51 -12.19
C TYR A 183 19.66 -7.95 -11.65
N LEU A 184 18.59 -8.34 -10.97
CA LEU A 184 18.47 -9.65 -10.32
C LEU A 184 18.46 -10.81 -11.33
N THR A 185 17.95 -10.57 -12.54
CA THR A 185 17.98 -11.56 -13.65
C THR A 185 19.26 -11.52 -14.47
N GLY A 186 20.22 -10.65 -14.14
CA GLY A 186 21.48 -10.51 -14.87
C GLY A 186 21.35 -9.91 -16.28
N LYS A 187 20.20 -9.34 -16.62
CA LYS A 187 19.94 -8.73 -17.94
C LYS A 187 20.64 -7.39 -18.11
N ASN A 188 20.59 -6.53 -17.08
CA ASN A 188 21.20 -5.22 -17.09
C ASN A 188 21.37 -4.68 -15.66
N ASP A 189 22.51 -4.09 -15.33
CA ASP A 189 22.73 -3.44 -14.04
C ASP A 189 22.62 -1.92 -14.20
N LYS A 190 21.49 -1.39 -13.75
CA LYS A 190 21.19 0.06 -13.63
C LYS A 190 20.89 0.47 -12.19
N THR A 191 21.41 -0.29 -11.22
CA THR A 191 21.08 -0.06 -9.80
C THR A 191 21.60 1.27 -9.26
N ASP A 192 22.53 1.91 -9.96
CA ASP A 192 23.00 3.27 -9.74
C ASP A 192 21.96 4.36 -10.07
N GLU A 193 20.93 4.04 -10.86
CA GLU A 193 19.81 4.94 -11.16
C GLU A 193 18.78 5.01 -10.01
N LEU A 194 18.76 4.00 -9.14
CA LEU A 194 17.77 3.86 -8.06
C LEU A 194 17.66 5.08 -7.12
N PRO A 195 18.75 5.69 -6.62
CA PRO A 195 18.65 6.87 -5.76
C PRO A 195 17.93 8.05 -6.44
N GLY A 196 18.14 8.24 -7.74
CA GLY A 196 17.45 9.27 -8.52
C GLY A 196 15.96 8.99 -8.65
N LEU A 197 15.60 7.75 -8.99
CA LEU A 197 14.20 7.33 -9.08
C LEU A 197 13.47 7.48 -7.73
N PHE A 198 14.07 7.05 -6.63
CA PHE A 198 13.49 7.25 -5.30
C PHE A 198 13.42 8.74 -4.91
N THR A 199 14.35 9.58 -5.37
CA THR A 199 14.24 11.04 -5.17
C THR A 199 12.98 11.59 -5.84
N ASN A 200 12.69 11.17 -7.07
CA ASN A 200 11.46 11.57 -7.76
C ASN A 200 10.20 11.08 -7.01
N VAL A 201 10.22 9.84 -6.49
CA VAL A 201 9.14 9.31 -5.64
C VAL A 201 8.92 10.20 -4.40
N LEU A 202 10.00 10.62 -3.74
CA LEU A 202 9.92 11.50 -2.57
C LEU A 202 9.26 12.85 -2.91
N GLU A 203 9.67 13.47 -4.03
CA GLU A 203 9.09 14.73 -4.49
C GLU A 203 7.60 14.60 -4.78
N ILE A 204 7.19 13.51 -5.45
CA ILE A 204 5.80 13.18 -5.69
C ILE A 204 5.02 13.02 -4.38
N MET A 205 5.55 12.26 -3.41
CA MET A 205 4.91 12.09 -2.11
C MET A 205 4.78 13.44 -1.38
N MET A 206 5.82 14.27 -1.40
CA MET A 206 5.79 15.59 -0.77
C MET A 206 4.69 16.47 -1.40
N ASN A 207 4.64 16.55 -2.73
CA ASN A 207 3.64 17.33 -3.44
C ASN A 207 2.22 16.78 -3.21
N GLY A 208 2.05 15.46 -3.27
CA GLY A 208 0.77 14.80 -3.04
C GLY A 208 0.24 14.99 -1.62
N PHE A 209 1.08 14.82 -0.59
CA PHE A 209 0.65 14.96 0.81
C PHE A 209 0.46 16.41 1.25
N VAL A 210 1.21 17.37 0.71
CA VAL A 210 0.99 18.80 1.00
C VAL A 210 -0.41 19.25 0.57
N LEU A 211 -0.93 18.71 -0.52
CA LEU A 211 -2.31 18.97 -0.96
C LEU A 211 -3.35 18.44 0.04
N LEU A 212 -3.08 17.31 0.71
CA LEU A 212 -4.04 16.66 1.62
C LEU A 212 -4.11 17.29 3.02
N VAL A 213 -3.10 18.09 3.38
CA VAL A 213 -2.98 18.70 4.72
C VAL A 213 -3.45 20.16 4.74
N ARG A 214 -3.70 20.76 3.58
CA ARG A 214 -4.31 22.08 3.43
C ARG A 214 -5.81 22.05 3.71
#